data_AF-A0A8H5EYT4-F1
#
_entry.id   AF-A0A8H5EYT4-F1
#
_cell.length_a   1.000
_cell.length_b   1.000
_cell.length_c   1.000
_cell.angle_alpha   90.00
_cell.angle_beta   90.00
_cell.angle_gamma   90.00
#
_symmetry.space_group_name_H-M   'P 1'
#
loop_
_entity.id
_entity.type
_entity.pdbx_description
1 polymer ?
#
loop_
_entity_poly.entity_id
_entity_poly.type
_entity_poly.pdbx_seq_one_letter_code
_entity_poly.pdbx_strand_id
1 'polypeptide(L)'
;MIDRHLGNVKHLSILIAVAPATIENGCLEVIVGSHKMSVPIGTDVCIEQEWCDQQNWTPVPLNTGEMLIFGSYMAHRSGPNNSDQGRAAIYATYNALSDGEYYANRRKLWPPTADRVPGERYEEGARLYGFGSPMLTVEENGYANVGL
;
A
#
# COMPACT_ATOMS: atom_id res chain seq x y z
N MET A 1 2.49 3.90 -6.97
CA MET A 1 1.96 4.78 -5.91
C MET A 1 3.10 5.46 -5.16
N ILE A 2 2.77 6.55 -4.48
CA ILE A 2 3.57 7.22 -3.46
C ILE A 2 2.64 7.44 -2.27
N ASP A 3 3.09 7.12 -1.06
CA ASP A 3 2.24 7.04 0.14
C ASP A 3 2.10 8.42 0.82
N ARG A 4 1.48 9.38 0.13
CA ARG A 4 1.16 10.73 0.65
C ARG A 4 -0.30 10.81 1.10
N HIS A 5 -0.60 10.18 2.23
CA HIS A 5 -1.98 10.09 2.75
C HIS A 5 -2.47 11.40 3.40
N LEU A 6 -1.61 12.07 4.17
CA LEU A 6 -1.93 13.35 4.84
C LEU A 6 -0.71 14.27 4.83
N GLY A 7 -0.78 15.38 4.09
CA GLY A 7 0.29 16.38 4.07
C GLY A 7 1.67 15.83 3.70
N ASN A 8 2.72 16.34 4.35
CA ASN A 8 4.12 15.97 4.11
C ASN A 8 4.63 14.91 5.13
N VAL A 9 3.74 14.03 5.61
CA VAL A 9 4.10 12.98 6.56
C VAL A 9 5.02 11.96 5.89
N LYS A 10 6.15 11.70 6.53
CA LYS A 10 7.15 10.75 6.03
C LYS A 10 6.88 9.41 6.69
N HIS A 11 6.42 8.45 5.90
CA HIS A 11 6.30 7.08 6.37
C HIS A 11 7.54 6.27 6.02
N LEU A 12 7.91 5.37 6.93
CA LEU A 12 8.77 4.23 6.66
C LEU A 12 7.88 3.00 6.54
N SER A 13 7.98 2.29 5.43
CA SER A 13 7.29 1.04 5.17
C SER A 13 8.29 -0.11 5.22
N ILE A 14 7.90 -1.19 5.89
CA ILE A 14 8.61 -2.46 5.94
C ILE A 14 7.67 -3.51 5.34
N LEU A 15 8.04 -4.03 4.17
CA LEU A 15 7.41 -5.17 3.54
C LEU A 15 8.18 -6.42 3.94
N ILE A 16 7.52 -7.38 4.59
CA ILE A 16 8.10 -8.68 4.97
C ILE A 16 7.41 -9.75 4.14
N ALA A 17 8.18 -10.51 3.36
CA ALA A 17 7.64 -11.58 2.52
C ALA A 17 7.26 -12.79 3.37
N VAL A 18 5.98 -13.17 3.37
CA VAL A 18 5.49 -14.40 4.02
C VAL A 18 5.56 -15.56 3.04
N ALA A 19 5.19 -15.32 1.79
CA ALA A 19 5.45 -16.21 0.66
C ALA A 19 6.49 -15.58 -0.27
N PRO A 20 7.19 -16.37 -1.11
CA PRO A 20 8.13 -15.82 -2.08
C PRO A 20 7.44 -14.79 -2.99
N ALA A 21 8.06 -13.62 -3.13
CA ALA A 21 7.69 -12.60 -4.11
C ALA A 21 8.71 -12.66 -5.26
N THR A 22 8.30 -13.21 -6.40
CA THR A 22 9.12 -13.40 -7.59
C THR A 22 8.70 -12.44 -8.69
N ILE A 23 9.49 -12.34 -9.76
CA ILE A 23 9.11 -11.51 -10.91
C ILE A 23 7.82 -12.08 -11.54
N GLU A 24 7.72 -13.40 -11.62
CA GLU A 24 6.61 -14.15 -12.22
C GLU A 24 5.30 -13.95 -11.46
N ASN A 25 5.36 -13.92 -10.12
CA ASN A 25 4.19 -13.69 -9.26
C ASN A 25 3.97 -12.20 -8.88
N GLY A 26 4.71 -11.29 -9.53
CA GLY A 26 4.49 -9.86 -9.44
C GLY A 26 5.08 -9.21 -8.18
N CYS A 27 6.36 -9.44 -7.89
CA CYS A 27 7.08 -8.77 -6.81
C CYS A 27 6.95 -7.24 -6.88
N LEU A 28 7.36 -6.56 -5.81
CA LEU A 28 7.37 -5.10 -5.82
C LEU A 28 8.40 -4.59 -6.85
N GLU A 29 8.00 -3.57 -7.60
CA GLU A 29 8.87 -2.84 -8.50
C GLU A 29 9.04 -1.42 -7.98
N VAL A 30 10.26 -0.88 -8.07
CA VAL A 30 10.60 0.46 -7.57
C VAL A 30 11.33 1.26 -8.64
N ILE A 31 11.28 2.58 -8.54
CA ILE A 31 12.14 3.47 -9.32
C ILE A 31 13.28 3.96 -8.42
N VAL A 32 14.49 3.47 -8.69
CA VAL A 32 15.67 3.78 -7.87
C VAL A 32 15.91 5.29 -7.86
N GLY A 33 15.99 5.86 -6.65
CA GLY A 33 16.24 7.30 -6.48
C GLY A 33 15.03 8.21 -6.63
N SER A 34 13.83 7.69 -6.93
CA SER A 34 12.63 8.53 -7.12
C SER A 34 12.25 9.35 -5.88
N HIS A 35 12.66 8.92 -4.69
CA HIS A 35 12.46 9.65 -3.43
C HIS A 35 13.22 10.99 -3.38
N LYS A 36 14.13 11.23 -4.33
CA LYS A 36 14.86 12.51 -4.53
C LYS A 36 14.30 13.31 -5.71
N MET A 37 13.25 12.83 -6.38
CA MET A 37 12.65 13.44 -7.56
C MET A 37 11.33 14.11 -7.21
N SER A 38 10.91 15.06 -8.05
CA SER A 38 9.54 15.56 -8.05
C SER A 38 8.68 14.60 -8.88
N VAL A 39 8.08 13.61 -8.22
CA VAL A 39 7.17 12.66 -8.86
C VAL A 39 5.78 13.29 -8.97
N PRO A 40 5.21 13.44 -10.18
CA PRO A 40 3.92 14.09 -10.38
C PRO A 40 2.78 13.17 -9.92
N ILE A 41 1.78 13.77 -9.28
CA ILE A 41 0.60 13.07 -8.74
C ILE A 41 -0.63 13.63 -9.44
N GLY A 42 -1.41 12.73 -10.05
CA GLY A 42 -2.64 13.05 -10.75
C GLY A 42 -3.81 13.38 -9.81
N THR A 43 -4.95 13.72 -10.39
CA THR A 43 -6.18 14.08 -9.64
C THR A 43 -6.80 12.91 -8.90
N ASP A 44 -6.47 11.68 -9.28
CA ASP A 44 -6.86 10.43 -8.62
C ASP A 44 -5.92 10.03 -7.49
N VAL A 45 -4.94 10.88 -7.15
CA VAL A 45 -3.91 10.67 -6.13
C VAL A 45 -2.94 9.53 -6.49
N CYS A 46 -2.96 9.05 -7.73
CA CYS A 46 -1.94 8.15 -8.28
C CYS A 46 -0.78 8.94 -8.89
N ILE A 47 0.33 8.26 -9.14
CA ILE A 47 1.40 8.83 -9.96
C ILE A 47 0.88 8.95 -11.40
N GLU A 48 1.15 10.07 -12.07
CA GLU A 48 0.72 10.24 -13.47
C GLU A 48 1.28 9.13 -14.36
N GLN A 49 0.41 8.57 -15.21
CA GLN A 49 0.76 7.41 -16.06
C GLN A 49 1.88 7.75 -17.05
N GLU A 50 1.82 8.93 -17.68
CA GLU A 50 2.85 9.37 -18.64
C GLU A 50 4.24 9.43 -17.99
N TRP A 51 4.33 9.87 -16.73
CA TRP A 51 5.59 9.83 -15.99
C TRP A 51 6.04 8.40 -15.75
N CYS A 52 5.13 7.51 -15.32
CA CYS A 52 5.43 6.10 -15.05
C CYS A 52 5.96 5.36 -16.29
N ASP A 53 5.42 5.67 -17.47
CA ASP A 53 5.78 5.05 -18.75
C ASP A 53 7.20 5.44 -19.22
N GLN A 54 7.71 6.57 -18.71
CA GLN A 54 9.06 7.07 -19.00
C GLN A 54 10.12 6.56 -18.00
N GLN A 55 9.73 5.83 -16.95
CA GLN A 55 10.67 5.38 -15.92
C GLN A 55 11.14 3.95 -16.14
N ASN A 56 12.33 3.65 -15.63
CA ASN A 56 12.82 2.29 -15.50
C ASN A 56 12.41 1.70 -14.15
N TRP A 57 11.56 0.68 -14.18
CA TRP A 57 11.08 -0.03 -13.00
C TRP A 57 12.01 -1.20 -12.68
N THR A 58 12.58 -1.20 -11.48
CA THR A 58 13.47 -2.25 -10.99
C THR A 58 12.69 -3.23 -10.12
N PRO A 59 12.59 -4.52 -10.49
CA PRO A 59 11.95 -5.52 -9.65
C PRO A 59 12.79 -5.81 -8.40
N VAL A 60 12.11 -6.07 -7.28
CA VAL A 60 12.72 -6.43 -6.00
C VAL A 60 12.12 -7.77 -5.54
N PRO A 61 12.65 -8.90 -6.06
CA PRO A 61 12.22 -10.21 -5.59
C PRO A 61 12.67 -10.43 -4.15
N LEU A 62 11.86 -11.17 -3.39
CA LEU A 62 12.10 -11.49 -1.99
C LEU A 62 11.74 -12.95 -1.74
N ASN A 63 12.61 -13.68 -1.06
CA ASN A 63 12.31 -14.99 -0.49
C ASN A 63 11.48 -14.83 0.79
N THR A 64 10.82 -15.91 1.22
CA THR A 64 10.14 -15.93 2.52
C THR A 64 11.09 -15.51 3.65
N GLY A 65 10.63 -14.56 4.47
CA GLY A 65 11.38 -14.00 5.59
C GLY A 65 12.27 -12.80 5.22
N GLU A 66 12.53 -12.54 3.94
CA GLU A 66 13.24 -11.34 3.51
C GLU A 66 12.34 -10.11 3.61
N MET A 67 12.97 -8.95 3.78
CA MET A 67 12.27 -7.69 3.96
C MET A 67 12.83 -6.59 3.05
N LEU A 68 11.93 -5.72 2.60
CA LEU A 68 12.24 -4.48 1.92
C LEU A 68 11.78 -3.30 2.77
N ILE A 69 12.70 -2.39 3.06
CA ILE A 69 12.44 -1.16 3.82
C ILE A 69 12.50 0.02 2.86
N PHE A 70 11.46 0.85 2.85
CA PHE A 70 11.37 2.00 1.96
C PHE A 70 10.57 3.17 2.53
N GLY A 71 10.89 4.38 2.08
CA GLY A 71 10.15 5.59 2.47
C GLY A 71 8.94 5.86 1.58
N SER A 72 7.96 6.61 2.09
CA SER A 72 6.70 6.95 1.39
C SER A 72 6.89 7.63 0.03
N TYR A 73 8.01 8.30 -0.20
CA TYR A 73 8.31 9.03 -1.44
C TYR A 73 8.97 8.16 -2.52
N MET A 74 9.29 6.90 -2.21
CA MET A 74 9.75 5.99 -3.24
C MET A 74 8.56 5.51 -4.08
N ALA A 75 8.62 5.78 -5.37
CA ALA A 75 7.64 5.32 -6.33
C ALA A 75 7.78 3.80 -6.44
N HIS A 76 6.68 3.11 -6.13
CA HIS A 76 6.63 1.66 -6.13
C HIS A 76 5.30 1.17 -6.70
N ARG A 77 5.29 -0.03 -7.25
CA ARG A 77 4.08 -0.72 -7.70
C ARG A 77 4.24 -2.22 -7.53
N SER A 78 3.13 -2.96 -7.55
CA SER A 78 3.18 -4.40 -7.72
C SER A 78 3.32 -4.75 -9.19
N GLY A 79 4.20 -5.70 -9.53
CA GLY A 79 4.18 -6.32 -10.86
C GLY A 79 2.89 -7.13 -11.08
N PRO A 80 2.53 -7.41 -12.36
CA PRO A 80 1.45 -8.32 -12.67
C PRO A 80 1.77 -9.74 -12.16
N ASN A 81 0.76 -10.45 -11.63
CA ASN A 81 0.92 -11.86 -11.28
C ASN A 81 0.49 -12.70 -12.48
N ASN A 82 1.45 -13.37 -13.13
CA ASN A 82 1.21 -14.26 -14.26
C ASN A 82 1.39 -15.75 -13.88
N SER A 83 1.42 -16.04 -12.58
CA SER A 83 1.60 -17.39 -12.02
C SER A 83 0.31 -17.90 -11.36
N ASP A 84 0.32 -19.16 -10.95
CA ASP A 84 -0.71 -19.77 -10.12
C ASP A 84 -0.44 -19.59 -8.61
N GLN A 85 0.65 -18.91 -8.24
CA GLN A 85 1.06 -18.70 -6.85
C GLN A 85 0.70 -17.29 -6.36
N GLY A 86 0.27 -17.21 -5.10
CA GLY A 86 0.13 -15.92 -4.41
C GLY A 86 1.47 -15.40 -3.87
N ARG A 87 1.47 -14.13 -3.42
CA ARG A 87 2.60 -13.49 -2.72
C ARG A 87 2.14 -12.80 -1.44
N ALA A 88 1.86 -13.58 -0.40
CA ALA A 88 1.50 -13.03 0.90
C ALA A 88 2.65 -12.19 1.49
N ALA A 89 2.33 -11.03 2.04
CA ALA A 89 3.28 -10.14 2.68
C ALA A 89 2.66 -9.45 3.89
N ILE A 90 3.49 -9.09 4.87
CA ILE A 90 3.14 -8.23 5.99
C ILE A 90 3.71 -6.85 5.73
N TYR A 91 2.88 -5.82 5.89
CA TYR A 91 3.31 -4.43 5.85
C TYR A 91 3.24 -3.83 7.25
N ALA A 92 4.38 -3.36 7.75
CA ALA A 92 4.45 -2.49 8.90
C ALA A 92 4.83 -1.08 8.44
N THR A 93 4.08 -0.07 8.85
CA THR A 93 4.39 1.32 8.51
C THR A 93 4.58 2.14 9.79
N TYR A 94 5.49 3.10 9.74
CA TYR A 94 5.87 3.96 10.85
C TYR A 94 5.92 5.42 10.39
N ASN A 95 5.59 6.36 11.26
CA ASN A 95 5.85 7.80 11.09
C ASN A 95 6.66 8.32 12.29
N ALA A 96 7.36 9.43 12.11
CA ALA A 96 8.03 10.06 13.24
C ALA A 96 7.00 10.66 14.20
N LEU A 97 7.30 10.70 15.50
CA LEU A 97 6.43 11.35 16.50
C LEU A 97 6.17 12.84 16.16
N SER A 98 7.16 13.49 15.53
CA SER A 98 7.04 14.88 15.04
C SER A 98 5.96 15.05 13.97
N ASP A 99 5.57 13.97 13.29
CA ASP A 99 4.59 13.99 12.21
C ASP A 99 3.15 13.79 12.74
N GLY A 100 2.99 13.71 14.06
CA GLY A 100 1.69 13.70 14.74
C GLY A 100 1.02 12.31 14.81
N GLU A 101 -0.27 12.33 15.12
CA GLU A 101 -1.06 11.13 15.47
C GLU A 101 -1.66 10.40 14.26
N TYR A 102 -0.87 10.19 13.20
CA TYR A 102 -1.32 9.59 11.95
C TYR A 102 -2.08 8.27 12.14
N TYR A 103 -1.51 7.30 12.87
CA TYR A 103 -2.15 5.99 13.06
C TYR A 103 -3.37 6.04 13.96
N ALA A 104 -3.43 6.96 14.91
CA ALA A 104 -4.64 7.14 15.73
C ALA A 104 -5.79 7.68 14.87
N ASN A 105 -5.50 8.64 13.99
CA ASN A 105 -6.48 9.17 13.04
C ASN A 105 -6.91 8.12 12.02
N ARG A 106 -5.95 7.38 11.44
CA ARG A 106 -6.23 6.27 10.53
C ARG A 106 -7.10 5.20 11.19
N ARG A 107 -6.85 4.82 12.44
CA ARG A 107 -7.66 3.79 13.13
C ARG A 107 -9.10 4.24 13.36
N LYS A 108 -9.35 5.54 13.53
CA LYS A 108 -10.71 6.10 13.65
C LYS A 108 -11.43 6.14 12.30
N LEU A 109 -10.77 6.64 11.26
CA LEU A 109 -11.38 6.92 9.95
C LEU A 109 -11.38 5.71 9.00
N TRP A 110 -10.41 4.81 9.15
CA TRP A 110 -10.23 3.60 8.35
C TRP A 110 -9.69 2.44 9.22
N PRO A 111 -10.49 1.95 10.18
CA PRO A 111 -10.06 0.87 11.06
C PRO A 111 -9.77 -0.42 10.27
N PRO A 112 -8.89 -1.29 10.81
CA PRO A 112 -8.80 -2.68 10.37
C PRO A 112 -10.18 -3.33 10.35
N THR A 113 -10.43 -4.27 9.43
CA THR A 113 -11.74 -4.91 9.27
C THR A 113 -12.32 -5.45 10.57
N ALA A 114 -11.49 -6.02 11.44
CA ALA A 114 -11.91 -6.55 12.74
C ALA A 114 -12.39 -5.48 13.74
N ASP A 115 -11.99 -4.22 13.56
CA ASP A 115 -12.37 -3.08 14.40
C ASP A 115 -13.54 -2.28 13.78
N ARG A 116 -14.03 -2.66 12.59
CA ARG A 116 -15.11 -1.95 11.91
C ARG A 116 -16.46 -2.30 12.53
N VAL A 117 -17.33 -1.29 12.62
CA VAL A 117 -18.70 -1.46 13.10
C VAL A 117 -19.58 -1.89 11.91
N PRO A 118 -20.39 -2.97 12.04
CA PRO A 118 -21.32 -3.38 11.00
C PRO A 118 -22.26 -2.24 10.59
N GLY A 119 -22.45 -2.04 9.28
CA GLY A 119 -23.31 -0.99 8.72
C GLY A 119 -22.68 0.41 8.62
N GLU A 120 -21.57 0.67 9.31
CA GLU A 120 -20.86 1.96 9.19
C GLU A 120 -20.06 2.07 7.89
N ARG A 121 -20.05 3.27 7.30
CA ARG A 121 -19.34 3.58 6.05
C ARG A 121 -18.08 4.38 6.33
N TYR A 122 -16.94 3.88 5.86
CA TYR A 122 -15.63 4.49 6.06
C TYR A 122 -15.12 5.23 4.80
N GLU A 123 -16.02 5.81 4.00
CA GLU A 123 -15.68 6.38 2.68
C GLU A 123 -14.60 7.46 2.72
N GLU A 124 -14.64 8.33 3.73
CA GLU A 124 -13.60 9.35 3.92
C GLU A 124 -12.24 8.71 4.14
N GLY A 125 -12.17 7.76 5.08
CA GLY A 125 -10.96 6.98 5.31
C GLY A 125 -10.52 6.18 4.08
N ALA A 126 -11.45 5.77 3.22
CA ALA A 126 -11.15 5.03 1.98
C ALA A 126 -10.35 5.88 1.04
N ARG A 127 -10.85 7.09 0.84
CA ARG A 127 -10.27 8.08 -0.05
C ARG A 127 -8.92 8.56 0.48
N LEU A 128 -8.75 8.58 1.81
CA LEU A 128 -7.52 9.07 2.44
C LEU A 128 -6.44 7.98 2.63
N TYR A 129 -6.81 6.75 2.97
CA TYR A 129 -5.90 5.69 3.42
C TYR A 129 -5.97 4.39 2.61
N GLY A 130 -7.03 4.22 1.81
CA GLY A 130 -7.38 2.98 1.13
C GLY A 130 -7.16 3.04 -0.37
N PHE A 131 -6.16 3.78 -0.86
CA PHE A 131 -5.86 3.87 -2.29
C PHE A 131 -5.71 2.46 -2.90
N GLY A 132 -6.61 2.11 -3.82
CA GLY A 132 -6.65 0.78 -4.45
C GLY A 132 -7.33 -0.33 -3.65
N SER A 133 -7.96 -0.04 -2.50
CA SER A 133 -8.74 -1.00 -1.72
C SER A 133 -10.25 -0.70 -1.84
N PRO A 134 -11.06 -1.59 -2.45
CA PRO A 134 -12.50 -1.37 -2.62
C PRO A 134 -13.32 -1.55 -1.31
N MET A 135 -12.67 -1.75 -0.16
CA MET A 135 -13.35 -2.13 1.08
C MET A 135 -13.96 -0.95 1.85
N LEU A 136 -15.20 -0.56 1.52
CA LEU A 136 -15.87 0.61 2.11
C LEU A 136 -16.62 0.34 3.44
N THR A 137 -17.10 -0.88 3.63
CA THR A 137 -17.96 -1.29 4.75
C THR A 137 -17.69 -2.75 5.11
N VAL A 138 -18.14 -3.20 6.28
CA VAL A 138 -18.31 -4.63 6.57
C VAL A 138 -19.80 -4.94 6.51
N GLU A 139 -20.19 -5.80 5.58
CA GLU A 139 -21.53 -6.35 5.53
C GLU A 139 -21.66 -7.47 6.56
N GLU A 140 -22.79 -7.52 7.26
CA GLU A 140 -23.11 -8.63 8.14
C GLU A 140 -23.13 -9.92 7.31
N ASN A 141 -22.21 -10.85 7.61
CA ASN A 141 -21.94 -12.08 6.83
C ASN A 141 -21.18 -11.92 5.49
N GLY A 142 -20.54 -10.78 5.21
CA GLY A 142 -19.83 -10.56 3.94
C GLY A 142 -18.72 -11.57 3.60
N TYR A 143 -18.17 -12.26 4.62
CA TYR A 143 -17.16 -13.30 4.46
C TYR A 143 -17.70 -14.74 4.66
N ALA A 144 -18.99 -14.92 4.95
CA ALA A 144 -19.56 -16.25 5.22
C ALA A 144 -19.42 -17.20 4.01
N ASN A 145 -19.32 -16.64 2.79
CA ASN A 145 -19.17 -17.41 1.56
C ASN A 145 -17.71 -17.61 1.12
N VAL A 146 -16.72 -17.05 1.84
CA VAL A 146 -15.28 -17.18 1.49
C VAL A 146 -14.54 -18.22 2.33
N GLY A 147 -15.26 -18.97 3.17
CA GLY A 147 -14.73 -20.18 3.81
C GLY A 147 -13.57 -19.96 4.81
N LEU A 148 -13.56 -18.79 5.47
CA LEU A 148 -12.72 -18.52 6.64
C LEU A 148 -13.54 -18.62 7.92
#